data_AF-A0AAW1RN50-F1
#
_entry.id   AF-A0AAW1RN50-F1
#
_cell.length_a   1.000
_cell.length_b   1.000
_cell.length_c   1.000
_cell.angle_alpha   90.00
_cell.angle_beta   90.00
_cell.angle_gamma   90.00
#
_symmetry.space_group_name_H-M   'P 1'
#
loop_
_entity.id
_entity.type
_entity.pdbx_description
1 polymer ?
#
loop_
_entity_poly.entity_id
_entity_poly.type
_entity_poly.pdbx_seq_one_letter_code
_entity_poly.pdbx_strand_id
1 'polypeptide(L)'
;MAVRYRLVICTFNMQGLLSLADSNPRTAAWDSQALQGSPIKTDVIADMKRGYHNWSFEASYARKPAIPVTFPESQQLLEQLYQQLTASSTFLRGRALLARDGSLFSMMWHTSLRGADVSRLQLIGIAHCGDNSTAATWTLHPMNDLQGHFFSVHPYGTKTQHSAHAGSAILQYNLGDSTYPIRWLSLSLQHASALRQPISSWLYRTLDNQGRVFTESPLTSTALNNRLTLHLKAADLYHGQTPHGMRRGHIQHLHHQQYMSLAAASIKTLSVAAMHADSHSHQRQGRLQ
;
A
#
# COMPACT_ATOMS: atom_id res chain seq x y z
N MET A 1 49.68 23.45 6.14
CA MET A 1 49.70 22.25 7.00
C MET A 1 48.31 21.64 7.01
N ALA A 2 48.10 20.55 6.27
CA ALA A 2 46.82 19.83 6.19
C ALA A 2 46.97 18.50 6.95
N VAL A 3 46.23 18.35 8.06
CA VAL A 3 46.21 17.11 8.84
C VAL A 3 45.24 16.13 8.16
N ARG A 4 45.81 15.10 7.52
CA ARG A 4 45.07 13.95 6.99
C ARG A 4 44.68 13.04 8.15
N TYR A 5 43.40 12.99 8.50
CA TYR A 5 42.88 11.89 9.33
C TYR A 5 42.74 10.64 8.47
N ARG A 6 43.62 9.66 8.69
CA ARG A 6 43.42 8.27 8.24
C ARG A 6 42.31 7.66 9.10
N LEU A 7 41.16 7.40 8.49
CA LEU A 7 40.11 6.57 9.08
C LEU A 7 40.62 5.13 9.11
N VAL A 8 41.20 4.71 10.23
CA VAL A 8 41.50 3.31 10.50
C VAL A 8 40.15 2.65 10.82
N ILE A 9 39.63 1.85 9.89
CA ILE A 9 38.50 0.97 10.14
C ILE A 9 39.02 -0.16 11.03
N CYS A 10 39.07 0.09 12.34
CA CYS A 10 39.10 -0.99 13.31
C CYS A 10 37.74 -1.69 13.24
N THR A 11 37.75 -3.01 13.11
CA THR A 11 36.62 -3.89 13.44
C THR A 11 36.25 -3.67 14.90
N PHE A 12 35.48 -2.61 15.14
CA PHE A 12 35.03 -2.20 16.46
C PHE A 12 33.98 -3.20 16.93
N ASN A 13 34.22 -3.81 18.10
CA ASN A 13 33.25 -4.64 18.80
C ASN A 13 32.07 -3.76 19.27
N MET A 14 31.11 -3.52 18.38
CA MET A 14 29.92 -2.69 18.61
C MET A 14 29.09 -3.18 19.80
N GLN A 15 29.12 -4.48 20.11
CA GLN A 15 28.48 -5.05 21.30
C GLN A 15 29.09 -4.48 22.59
N GLY A 16 30.42 -4.31 22.65
CA GLY A 16 31.09 -3.66 23.79
C GLY A 16 30.77 -2.17 23.92
N LEU A 17 30.56 -1.48 22.81
CA LEU A 17 30.19 -0.06 22.79
C LEU A 17 28.72 0.15 23.23
N LEU A 18 27.84 -0.80 22.90
CA LEU A 18 26.46 -0.85 23.39
C LEU A 18 26.40 -1.15 24.90
N SER A 19 27.19 -2.11 25.41
CA SER A 19 27.23 -2.42 26.85
C SER A 19 27.79 -1.27 27.70
N LEU A 20 28.80 -0.55 27.19
CA LEU A 20 29.34 0.67 27.81
C LEU A 20 28.34 1.83 27.81
N ALA A 21 27.41 1.85 26.85
CA ALA A 21 26.37 2.87 26.78
C ALA A 21 25.30 2.69 27.86
N ASP A 22 24.95 1.44 28.17
CA ASP A 22 23.95 1.11 29.19
C ASP A 22 24.49 1.26 30.62
N SER A 23 25.81 1.23 30.79
CA SER A 23 26.47 1.41 32.10
C SER A 23 26.88 2.86 32.41
N ASN A 24 26.56 3.84 31.56
CA ASN A 24 27.02 5.22 31.75
C ASN A 24 26.08 6.01 32.69
N PRO A 25 26.54 6.45 33.88
CA PRO A 25 25.71 7.20 34.83
C PRO A 25 25.38 8.63 34.38
N ARG A 26 26.01 9.13 33.30
CA ARG A 26 25.77 10.48 32.79
C ARG A 26 24.52 10.50 31.91
N THR A 27 23.49 11.21 32.37
CA THR A 27 22.17 11.29 31.70
C THR A 27 22.01 12.50 30.77
N ALA A 28 22.84 13.54 30.91
CA ALA A 28 22.76 14.74 30.08
C ALA A 28 23.28 14.52 28.63
N ALA A 29 22.73 15.29 27.68
CA ALA A 29 23.20 15.32 26.29
C ALA A 29 24.67 15.74 26.21
N TRP A 30 25.40 15.25 25.21
CA TRP A 30 26.81 15.62 25.03
C TRP A 30 26.94 17.04 24.50
N ASP A 31 27.69 17.86 25.20
CA ASP A 31 28.16 19.16 24.73
C ASP A 31 29.62 19.03 24.28
N SER A 32 29.86 19.16 22.98
CA SER A 32 31.20 19.06 22.40
C SER A 32 32.09 20.26 22.69
N GLN A 33 31.53 21.42 23.01
CA GLN A 33 32.28 22.62 23.34
C GLN A 33 32.69 22.62 24.83
N ALA A 34 31.77 22.23 25.71
CA ALA A 34 32.04 22.14 27.15
C ALA A 34 32.70 20.81 27.58
N LEU A 35 32.76 19.81 26.69
CA LEU A 35 33.23 18.44 26.98
C LEU A 35 32.46 17.80 28.16
N GLN A 36 31.18 18.11 28.28
CA GLN A 36 30.31 17.66 29.37
C GLN A 36 29.14 16.80 28.84
N GLY A 37 28.57 15.98 29.73
CA GLY A 37 27.48 15.08 29.39
C GLY A 37 27.95 13.69 28.94
N SER A 38 27.09 13.00 28.20
CA SER A 38 27.25 11.59 27.85
C SER A 38 27.67 11.42 26.38
N PRO A 39 28.92 11.04 26.07
CA PRO A 39 29.42 10.95 24.68
C PRO A 39 28.62 10.00 23.77
N ILE A 40 27.93 9.05 24.39
CA ILE A 40 27.05 8.06 23.77
C ILE A 40 25.68 8.64 23.36
N LYS A 41 25.35 9.87 23.78
CA LYS A 41 24.12 10.61 23.42
C LYS A 41 24.40 11.69 22.37
N THR A 42 25.36 11.44 21.48
CA THR A 42 25.58 12.26 20.28
C THR A 42 24.74 11.74 19.12
N ASP A 43 24.38 12.62 18.18
CA ASP A 43 23.64 12.23 16.97
C ASP A 43 24.40 11.17 16.16
N VAL A 44 25.74 11.25 16.14
CA VAL A 44 26.61 10.27 15.48
C VAL A 44 26.46 8.87 16.08
N ILE A 45 26.49 8.74 17.42
CA ILE A 45 26.30 7.44 18.08
C ILE A 45 24.86 6.96 17.89
N ALA A 46 23.87 7.84 17.91
CA ALA A 46 22.47 7.48 17.66
C ALA A 46 22.27 6.93 16.23
N ASP A 47 22.88 7.56 15.23
CA ASP A 47 22.86 7.11 13.85
C ASP A 47 23.65 5.80 13.66
N MET A 48 24.80 5.64 14.34
CA MET A 48 25.53 4.36 14.36
C MET A 48 24.72 3.24 15.01
N LYS A 49 24.01 3.50 16.12
CA LYS A 49 23.11 2.54 16.76
C LYS A 49 21.97 2.16 15.82
N ARG A 50 21.37 3.13 15.13
CA ARG A 50 20.33 2.89 14.11
C ARG A 50 20.88 2.05 12.95
N GLY A 51 22.06 2.38 12.46
CA GLY A 51 22.76 1.66 11.40
C GLY A 51 23.12 0.22 11.79
N TYR A 52 23.65 0.02 12.99
CA TYR A 52 23.98 -1.31 13.51
C TYR A 52 22.74 -2.13 13.85
N HIS A 53 21.68 -1.52 14.39
CA HIS A 53 20.42 -2.23 14.58
C HIS A 53 19.83 -2.67 13.24
N ASN A 54 19.84 -1.81 12.23
CA ASN A 54 19.43 -2.18 10.87
C ASN A 54 20.33 -3.28 10.30
N TRP A 55 21.66 -3.19 10.46
CA TRP A 55 22.61 -4.18 9.97
C TRP A 55 22.50 -5.54 10.68
N SER A 56 22.38 -5.56 12.01
CA SER A 56 22.21 -6.79 12.79
C SER A 56 20.85 -7.45 12.53
N PHE A 57 19.81 -6.65 12.33
CA PHE A 57 18.51 -7.14 11.88
C PHE A 57 18.60 -7.69 10.46
N GLU A 58 19.26 -6.99 9.53
CA GLU A 58 19.47 -7.44 8.14
C GLU A 58 20.38 -8.67 8.03
N ALA A 59 21.39 -8.81 8.90
CA ALA A 59 22.32 -9.94 8.91
C ALA A 59 21.66 -11.27 9.32
N SER A 60 20.55 -11.20 10.06
CA SER A 60 19.76 -12.38 10.49
C SER A 60 18.47 -12.56 9.69
N TYR A 61 18.12 -11.60 8.83
CA TYR A 61 16.85 -11.57 8.12
C TYR A 61 17.06 -11.69 6.61
N ALA A 62 16.74 -12.88 6.05
CA ALA A 62 16.60 -13.02 4.61
C ALA A 62 15.37 -12.21 4.17
N ARG A 63 15.59 -11.04 3.59
CA ARG A 63 14.51 -10.25 2.98
C ARG A 63 13.87 -11.10 1.88
N LYS A 64 12.65 -11.60 2.11
CA LYS A 64 11.84 -12.19 1.05
C LYS A 64 11.08 -11.08 0.34
N PRO A 65 11.46 -10.70 -0.89
CA PRO A 65 10.76 -9.65 -1.61
C PRO A 65 9.32 -10.07 -1.90
N ALA A 66 8.40 -9.10 -1.88
CA ALA A 66 6.99 -9.39 -2.13
C ALA A 66 6.80 -9.98 -3.53
N ILE A 67 6.10 -11.12 -3.59
CA ILE A 67 5.72 -11.77 -4.84
C ILE A 67 4.68 -10.85 -5.51
N PRO A 68 4.96 -10.34 -6.73
CA PRO A 68 4.02 -9.46 -7.42
C PRO A 68 2.76 -10.23 -7.78
N VAL A 69 1.61 -9.56 -7.76
CA VAL A 69 0.42 -10.02 -8.49
C VAL A 69 0.61 -9.55 -9.92
N THR A 70 0.65 -10.42 -10.90
CA THR A 70 0.84 -10.04 -12.31
C THR A 70 -0.44 -9.42 -12.88
N PHE A 71 -0.33 -8.74 -14.03
CA PHE A 71 -1.52 -8.20 -14.69
C PHE A 71 -2.56 -9.29 -15.03
N PRO A 72 -2.19 -10.42 -15.66
CA PRO A 72 -3.12 -11.53 -15.87
C PRO A 72 -3.76 -12.06 -14.59
N GLU A 73 -2.98 -12.23 -13.51
CA GLU A 73 -3.51 -12.67 -12.21
C GLU A 73 -4.53 -11.66 -11.65
N SER A 74 -4.28 -10.35 -11.79
CA SER A 74 -5.23 -9.31 -11.35
C SER A 74 -6.52 -9.33 -12.16
N GLN A 75 -6.43 -9.55 -13.48
CA GLN A 75 -7.58 -9.65 -14.37
C GLN A 75 -8.42 -10.87 -14.02
N GLN A 76 -7.78 -12.03 -13.88
CA GLN A 76 -8.43 -13.28 -13.49
C GLN A 76 -9.09 -13.18 -12.12
N LEU A 77 -8.42 -12.58 -11.13
CA LEU A 77 -8.98 -12.33 -9.80
C LEU A 77 -10.27 -11.50 -9.87
N LEU A 78 -10.24 -10.37 -10.59
CA LEU A 78 -11.40 -9.48 -10.71
C LEU A 78 -12.52 -10.12 -11.53
N GLU A 79 -12.20 -10.86 -12.59
CA GLU A 79 -13.18 -11.59 -13.39
C GLU A 79 -13.90 -12.66 -12.55
N GLN A 80 -13.17 -13.45 -11.77
CA GLN A 80 -13.76 -14.46 -10.90
C GLN A 80 -14.65 -13.83 -9.82
N LEU A 81 -14.23 -12.71 -9.22
CA LEU A 81 -15.07 -11.96 -8.28
C LEU A 81 -16.36 -11.48 -8.94
N TYR A 82 -16.28 -11.03 -10.20
CA TYR A 82 -17.44 -10.57 -10.95
C TYR A 82 -18.41 -11.71 -11.27
N GLN A 83 -17.89 -12.87 -11.68
CA GLN A 83 -18.69 -14.08 -11.90
C GLN A 83 -19.41 -14.53 -10.61
N GLN A 84 -18.72 -14.50 -9.46
CA GLN A 84 -19.36 -14.81 -8.18
C GLN A 84 -20.41 -13.75 -7.78
N LEU A 85 -20.16 -12.48 -8.07
CA LEU A 85 -21.09 -11.39 -7.77
C LEU A 85 -22.40 -11.52 -8.58
N THR A 86 -22.30 -11.93 -9.84
CA THR A 86 -23.46 -12.08 -10.74
C THR A 86 -24.17 -13.43 -10.60
N ALA A 87 -23.55 -14.41 -9.93
CA ALA A 87 -24.17 -15.72 -9.70
C ALA A 87 -25.50 -15.61 -8.91
N SER A 88 -26.51 -16.35 -9.38
CA SER A 88 -27.85 -16.39 -8.77
C SER A 88 -27.86 -16.95 -7.35
N SER A 89 -26.89 -17.80 -7.02
CA SER A 89 -26.72 -18.40 -5.69
C SER A 89 -26.16 -17.43 -4.63
N THR A 90 -25.60 -16.30 -5.05
CA THR A 90 -24.95 -15.37 -4.13
C THR A 90 -25.97 -14.48 -3.44
N PHE A 91 -26.14 -14.68 -2.13
CA PHE A 91 -26.98 -13.84 -1.28
C PHE A 91 -26.51 -12.38 -1.28
N LEU A 92 -27.44 -11.45 -1.02
CA LEU A 92 -27.22 -10.00 -1.16
C LEU A 92 -25.99 -9.48 -0.40
N ARG A 93 -25.77 -9.98 0.83
CA ARG A 93 -24.58 -9.62 1.62
C ARG A 93 -23.29 -10.17 1.02
N GLY A 94 -23.31 -11.36 0.44
CA GLY A 94 -22.20 -11.92 -0.33
C GLY A 94 -21.85 -11.03 -1.51
N ARG A 95 -22.85 -10.57 -2.26
CA ARG A 95 -22.65 -9.64 -3.40
C ARG A 95 -22.01 -8.33 -2.94
N ALA A 96 -22.46 -7.74 -1.85
CA ALA A 96 -21.85 -6.51 -1.31
C ALA A 96 -20.40 -6.72 -0.86
N LEU A 97 -20.08 -7.87 -0.25
CA LEU A 97 -18.71 -8.20 0.14
C LEU A 97 -17.79 -8.39 -1.07
N LEU A 98 -18.27 -9.08 -2.11
CA LEU A 98 -17.55 -9.28 -3.37
C LEU A 98 -17.34 -7.95 -4.09
N ALA A 99 -18.36 -7.09 -4.14
CA ALA A 99 -18.28 -5.77 -4.76
C ALA A 99 -17.28 -4.87 -4.04
N ARG A 100 -17.30 -4.86 -2.69
CA ARG A 100 -16.33 -4.13 -1.87
C ARG A 100 -14.91 -4.60 -2.14
N ASP A 101 -14.69 -5.92 -2.18
CA ASP A 101 -13.36 -6.49 -2.38
C ASP A 101 -12.84 -6.26 -3.79
N GLY A 102 -13.67 -6.46 -4.82
CA GLY A 102 -13.30 -6.16 -6.20
C GLY A 102 -12.96 -4.67 -6.38
N SER A 103 -13.73 -3.78 -5.76
CA SER A 103 -13.42 -2.34 -5.74
C SER A 103 -12.09 -2.05 -5.04
N LEU A 104 -11.84 -2.68 -3.90
CA LEU A 104 -10.60 -2.52 -3.14
C LEU A 104 -9.39 -2.99 -3.95
N PHE A 105 -9.44 -4.16 -4.56
CA PHE A 105 -8.33 -4.74 -5.32
C PHE A 105 -8.09 -4.00 -6.63
N SER A 106 -9.15 -3.63 -7.33
CA SER A 106 -9.04 -2.79 -8.52
C SER A 106 -8.44 -1.43 -8.20
N MET A 107 -8.92 -0.76 -7.14
CA MET A 107 -8.36 0.53 -6.69
C MET A 107 -6.88 0.41 -6.34
N MET A 108 -6.50 -0.66 -5.63
CA MET A 108 -5.10 -0.94 -5.31
C MET A 108 -4.23 -1.14 -6.55
N TRP A 109 -4.73 -1.87 -7.55
CA TRP A 109 -4.03 -2.10 -8.80
C TRP A 109 -3.78 -0.76 -9.51
N HIS A 110 -4.84 -0.04 -9.85
CA HIS A 110 -4.73 1.13 -10.74
C HIS A 110 -4.13 2.39 -10.11
N THR A 111 -4.00 2.47 -8.78
CA THR A 111 -3.49 3.68 -8.11
C THR A 111 -2.06 3.54 -7.58
N SER A 112 -1.49 2.33 -7.57
CA SER A 112 -0.23 2.03 -6.85
C SER A 112 -0.21 2.42 -5.37
N LEU A 113 -1.34 2.79 -4.78
CA LEU A 113 -1.40 3.20 -3.38
C LEU A 113 -1.08 2.02 -2.46
N ARG A 114 -0.59 2.30 -1.24
CA ARG A 114 -0.35 1.22 -0.28
C ARG A 114 -1.68 0.65 0.17
N GLY A 115 -1.73 -0.65 0.45
CA GLY A 115 -2.96 -1.28 0.94
C GLY A 115 -3.57 -0.58 2.18
N ALA A 116 -2.74 -0.08 3.09
CA ALA A 116 -3.20 0.69 4.24
C ALA A 116 -3.83 2.04 3.86
N ASP A 117 -3.30 2.72 2.83
CA ASP A 117 -3.83 3.99 2.34
C ASP A 117 -5.15 3.76 1.60
N VAL A 118 -5.23 2.73 0.74
CA VAL A 118 -6.47 2.37 0.01
C VAL A 118 -7.58 1.94 0.97
N SER A 119 -7.27 1.12 1.98
CA SER A 119 -8.26 0.66 2.97
C SER A 119 -8.89 1.80 3.78
N ARG A 120 -8.20 2.95 3.84
CA ARG A 120 -8.63 4.19 4.49
C ARG A 120 -9.14 5.23 3.50
N LEU A 121 -9.48 4.84 2.27
CA LEU A 121 -10.15 5.77 1.36
C LEU A 121 -11.56 6.07 1.86
N GLN A 122 -11.85 7.37 1.92
CA GLN A 122 -13.19 7.87 2.16
C GLN A 122 -13.85 8.25 0.84
N LEU A 123 -15.17 8.24 0.83
CA LEU A 123 -15.99 8.64 -0.32
C LEU A 123 -15.68 10.07 -0.78
N ILE A 124 -15.45 10.99 0.17
CA ILE A 124 -15.02 12.36 -0.09
C ILE A 124 -13.63 12.44 -0.75
N GLY A 125 -12.83 11.39 -0.63
CA GLY A 125 -11.50 11.29 -1.22
C GLY A 125 -11.51 10.91 -2.69
N ILE A 126 -12.67 10.68 -3.30
CA ILE A 126 -12.77 10.44 -4.75
C ILE A 126 -13.53 11.61 -5.36
N ALA A 127 -12.89 12.36 -6.26
CA ALA A 127 -13.49 13.53 -6.90
C ALA A 127 -13.46 13.37 -8.43
N HIS A 128 -14.46 13.93 -9.11
CA HIS A 128 -14.44 14.05 -10.56
C HIS A 128 -13.54 15.21 -10.99
N CYS A 129 -12.65 14.96 -11.95
CA CYS A 129 -11.77 15.98 -12.51
C CYS A 129 -12.57 16.81 -13.54
N GLY A 130 -13.31 17.80 -13.05
CA GLY A 130 -14.09 18.71 -13.89
C GLY A 130 -15.01 19.62 -13.09
N ASP A 131 -15.62 19.10 -12.04
CA ASP A 131 -16.56 19.85 -11.20
C ASP A 131 -16.25 19.77 -9.69
N ASN A 132 -15.15 19.10 -9.30
CA ASN A 132 -14.76 18.83 -7.91
C ASN A 132 -15.86 18.16 -7.06
N SER A 133 -16.88 17.61 -7.69
CA SER A 133 -17.92 16.89 -6.98
C SER A 133 -17.40 15.54 -6.51
N THR A 134 -17.92 15.07 -5.38
CA THR A 134 -17.55 13.76 -4.84
C THR A 134 -18.10 12.64 -5.71
N ALA A 135 -17.39 11.52 -5.81
CA ALA A 135 -17.81 10.35 -6.58
C ALA A 135 -19.18 9.81 -6.20
N ALA A 136 -19.67 10.08 -4.99
CA ALA A 136 -21.02 9.74 -4.53
C ALA A 136 -22.12 10.21 -5.50
N THR A 137 -21.95 11.40 -6.07
CA THR A 137 -22.91 12.01 -6.99
C THR A 137 -22.91 11.29 -8.34
N TRP A 138 -21.73 10.84 -8.79
CA TRP A 138 -21.55 10.29 -10.15
C TRP A 138 -21.67 8.78 -10.28
N THR A 139 -21.31 8.03 -9.23
CA THR A 139 -21.33 6.56 -9.22
C THR A 139 -22.74 5.96 -9.07
N LEU A 140 -23.75 6.83 -8.85
CA LEU A 140 -25.17 6.49 -8.90
C LEU A 140 -25.81 6.76 -10.27
N HIS A 141 -25.11 7.43 -11.20
CA HIS A 141 -25.56 7.62 -12.58
C HIS A 141 -25.36 6.35 -13.42
N PRO A 142 -26.10 6.18 -14.53
CA PRO A 142 -25.86 5.09 -15.47
C PRO A 142 -24.39 5.06 -15.92
N MET A 143 -23.70 3.94 -15.70
CA MET A 143 -22.27 3.76 -15.96
C MET A 143 -21.84 4.02 -17.41
N ASN A 144 -22.79 4.05 -18.34
CA ASN A 144 -22.55 4.24 -19.77
C ASN A 144 -22.18 5.69 -20.11
N ASP A 145 -22.55 6.66 -19.28
CA ASP A 145 -22.32 8.09 -19.54
C ASP A 145 -20.95 8.58 -19.02
N LEU A 146 -20.17 7.70 -18.37
CA LEU A 146 -18.91 8.08 -17.73
C LEU A 146 -17.68 7.90 -18.63
N GLN A 147 -17.83 7.41 -19.86
CA GLN A 147 -16.70 7.13 -20.77
C GLN A 147 -15.82 8.37 -20.96
N GLY A 148 -14.52 8.23 -20.70
CA GLY A 148 -13.56 9.32 -20.85
C GLY A 148 -13.52 10.32 -19.68
N HIS A 149 -14.34 10.13 -18.64
CA HIS A 149 -14.26 10.93 -17.42
C HIS A 149 -13.00 10.57 -16.61
N PHE A 150 -12.43 11.57 -15.94
CA PHE A 150 -11.28 11.41 -15.06
C PHE A 150 -11.71 11.61 -13.60
N PHE A 151 -11.13 10.82 -12.71
CA PHE A 151 -11.36 10.87 -11.28
C PHE A 151 -10.03 10.99 -10.54
N SER A 152 -9.96 11.88 -9.55
CA SER A 152 -8.82 11.99 -8.65
C SER A 152 -9.08 11.23 -7.36
N VAL A 153 -8.09 10.46 -6.92
CA VAL A 153 -8.11 9.67 -5.69
C VAL A 153 -7.16 10.30 -4.68
N HIS A 154 -7.71 10.71 -3.55
CA HIS A 154 -7.04 11.42 -2.47
C HIS A 154 -7.07 10.56 -1.19
N PRO A 155 -5.97 9.83 -0.87
CA PRO A 155 -5.90 9.04 0.35
C PRO A 155 -5.94 9.91 1.61
N TYR A 156 -6.69 9.46 2.62
CA TYR A 156 -6.79 10.12 3.92
C TYR A 156 -5.57 9.78 4.79
N GLY A 157 -4.75 10.79 5.11
CA GLY A 157 -3.60 10.69 6.01
C GLY A 157 -2.57 9.65 5.58
N THR A 158 -1.59 10.05 4.78
CA THR A 158 -0.53 9.11 4.34
C THR A 158 0.66 9.10 5.30
N LYS A 159 1.43 8.02 5.28
CA LYS A 159 2.69 7.86 6.05
C LYS A 159 3.68 9.03 5.91
N THR A 160 3.58 9.86 4.86
CA THR A 160 4.46 11.01 4.66
C THR A 160 3.79 12.37 4.84
N GLN A 161 2.46 12.41 4.99
CA GLN A 161 1.68 13.63 5.21
C GLN A 161 0.49 13.27 6.10
N HIS A 162 0.71 13.39 7.41
CA HIS A 162 -0.28 13.08 8.43
C HIS A 162 -1.48 14.06 8.46
N SER A 163 -1.37 15.20 7.76
CA SER A 163 -2.39 16.27 7.75
C SER A 163 -2.73 16.83 6.35
N ALA A 164 -2.16 16.29 5.27
CA ALA A 164 -2.43 16.74 3.90
C ALA A 164 -2.63 15.56 2.94
N HIS A 165 -3.53 15.73 1.97
CA HIS A 165 -3.79 14.77 0.90
C HIS A 165 -2.47 14.49 0.15
N ALA A 166 -1.97 13.25 0.26
CA ALA A 166 -0.82 12.86 -0.54
C ALA A 166 -1.16 12.87 -2.03
N GLY A 167 -0.12 12.84 -2.86
CA GLY A 167 -0.22 12.85 -4.32
C GLY A 167 -1.41 12.04 -4.83
N SER A 168 -2.27 12.72 -5.58
CA SER A 168 -3.48 12.14 -6.13
C SER A 168 -3.12 11.13 -7.22
N ALA A 169 -3.81 9.99 -7.22
CA ALA A 169 -3.84 9.13 -8.39
C ALA A 169 -4.98 9.60 -9.30
N ILE A 170 -4.70 9.75 -10.59
CA ILE A 170 -5.74 10.06 -11.58
C ILE A 170 -6.16 8.75 -12.25
N LEU A 171 -7.46 8.47 -12.22
CA LEU A 171 -8.10 7.34 -12.85
C LEU A 171 -8.91 7.84 -14.04
N GLN A 172 -8.66 7.32 -15.23
CA GLN A 172 -9.55 7.52 -16.37
C GLN A 172 -10.56 6.39 -16.41
N TYR A 173 -11.85 6.69 -16.56
CA TYR A 173 -12.86 5.65 -16.73
C TYR A 173 -12.87 5.11 -18.17
N ASN A 174 -12.95 3.78 -18.29
CA ASN A 174 -13.06 3.08 -19.55
C ASN A 174 -14.10 1.95 -19.44
N LEU A 175 -15.15 2.05 -20.25
CA LEU A 175 -16.30 1.15 -20.30
C LEU A 175 -15.92 -0.28 -20.74
N GLY A 176 -14.85 -0.42 -21.53
CA GLY A 176 -14.46 -1.68 -22.15
C GLY A 176 -13.71 -2.66 -21.26
N ASP A 177 -13.30 -2.25 -20.06
CA ASP A 177 -12.45 -3.06 -19.20
C ASP A 177 -13.13 -3.31 -17.83
N SER A 178 -13.42 -4.59 -17.60
CA SER A 178 -14.09 -5.11 -16.40
C SER A 178 -13.27 -4.96 -15.12
N THR A 179 -11.99 -4.59 -15.24
CA THR A 179 -11.10 -4.39 -14.11
C THR A 179 -11.08 -2.97 -13.59
N TYR A 180 -11.73 -2.00 -14.24
CA TYR A 180 -11.62 -0.58 -13.85
C TYR A 180 -12.20 -0.24 -12.47
N PRO A 181 -11.53 0.61 -11.66
CA PRO A 181 -11.90 0.85 -10.27
C PRO A 181 -13.25 1.53 -10.09
N ILE A 182 -13.60 2.46 -10.98
CA ILE A 182 -14.84 3.21 -10.88
C ILE A 182 -16.05 2.31 -11.14
N ARG A 183 -15.94 1.34 -12.07
CA ARG A 183 -16.97 0.31 -12.27
C ARG A 183 -17.21 -0.48 -10.99
N TRP A 184 -16.14 -0.97 -10.38
CA TRP A 184 -16.24 -1.72 -9.13
C TRP A 184 -16.73 -0.86 -7.95
N LEU A 185 -16.32 0.40 -7.88
CA LEU A 185 -16.78 1.35 -6.87
C LEU A 185 -18.30 1.54 -6.97
N SER A 186 -18.83 1.74 -8.17
CA SER A 186 -20.27 1.86 -8.40
C SER A 186 -21.02 0.58 -7.99
N LEU A 187 -20.51 -0.61 -8.34
CA LEU A 187 -21.08 -1.88 -7.87
C LEU A 187 -21.09 -1.97 -6.34
N SER A 188 -20.00 -1.56 -5.69
CA SER A 188 -19.89 -1.55 -4.22
C SER A 188 -20.94 -0.63 -3.59
N LEU A 189 -21.13 0.57 -4.14
CA LEU A 189 -22.11 1.54 -3.65
C LEU A 189 -23.56 1.05 -3.87
N GLN A 190 -23.85 0.49 -5.05
CA GLN A 190 -25.16 -0.07 -5.37
C GLN A 190 -25.53 -1.23 -4.44
N HIS A 191 -24.62 -2.18 -4.23
CA HIS A 191 -24.89 -3.32 -3.35
C HIS A 191 -24.95 -2.95 -1.87
N ALA A 192 -24.17 -1.96 -1.42
CA ALA A 192 -24.28 -1.41 -0.07
C ALA A 192 -25.65 -0.74 0.16
N SER A 193 -26.13 0.04 -0.82
CA SER A 193 -27.47 0.65 -0.80
C SER A 193 -28.58 -0.40 -0.86
N ALA A 194 -28.44 -1.45 -1.67
CA ALA A 194 -29.40 -2.56 -1.73
C ALA A 194 -29.52 -3.31 -0.39
N LEU A 195 -28.44 -3.38 0.39
CA LEU A 195 -28.45 -3.89 1.76
C LEU A 195 -29.04 -2.92 2.80
N ARG A 196 -29.52 -1.75 2.39
CA ARG A 196 -29.94 -0.65 3.26
C ARG A 196 -28.81 -0.18 4.20
N GLN A 197 -27.57 -0.28 3.74
CA GLN A 197 -26.38 0.17 4.46
C GLN A 197 -25.54 1.03 3.52
N PRO A 198 -26.04 2.19 3.07
CA PRO A 198 -25.28 3.06 2.18
C PRO A 198 -23.92 3.43 2.78
N ILE A 199 -22.93 3.62 1.91
CA ILE A 199 -21.60 4.08 2.31
C ILE A 199 -21.68 5.59 2.47
N SER A 200 -21.33 6.09 3.67
CA SER A 200 -21.37 7.53 3.98
C SER A 200 -19.97 8.14 4.15
N SER A 201 -19.00 7.39 4.68
CA SER A 201 -17.62 7.87 4.83
C SER A 201 -16.61 6.88 4.26
N TRP A 202 -16.32 5.76 4.94
CA TRP A 202 -15.27 4.83 4.52
C TRP A 202 -15.75 3.94 3.39
N LEU A 203 -14.99 3.88 2.28
CA LEU A 203 -15.36 3.04 1.14
C LEU A 203 -15.30 1.54 1.47
N TYR A 204 -14.28 1.14 2.23
CA TYR A 204 -13.98 -0.27 2.49
C TYR A 204 -14.16 -0.59 3.97
N ARG A 205 -15.42 -0.80 4.35
CA ARG A 205 -15.84 -1.01 5.74
C ARG A 205 -15.64 -2.43 6.24
N THR A 206 -15.27 -2.59 7.50
CA THR A 206 -15.32 -3.89 8.19
C THR A 206 -16.76 -4.33 8.45
N LEU A 207 -16.95 -5.62 8.72
CA LEU A 207 -18.17 -6.11 9.34
C LEU A 207 -18.04 -6.00 10.87
N ASP A 208 -19.17 -5.98 11.57
CA ASP A 208 -19.21 -6.18 13.01
C ASP A 208 -18.65 -7.56 13.42
N ASN A 209 -18.48 -7.76 14.72
CA ASN A 209 -17.96 -9.02 15.28
C ASN A 209 -18.85 -10.24 14.96
N GLN A 210 -20.10 -10.03 14.54
CA GLN A 210 -21.03 -11.10 14.17
C GLN A 210 -21.04 -11.36 12.65
N GLY A 211 -20.31 -10.57 11.85
CA GLY A 211 -20.32 -10.66 10.40
C GLY A 211 -21.64 -10.23 9.75
N ARG A 212 -22.48 -9.44 10.43
CA ARG A 212 -23.85 -9.15 10.01
C ARG A 212 -24.01 -7.79 9.33
N VAL A 213 -23.42 -6.76 9.91
CA VAL A 213 -23.58 -5.36 9.49
C VAL A 213 -22.22 -4.75 9.21
N PHE A 214 -22.13 -3.88 8.20
CA PHE A 214 -20.94 -3.07 7.97
C PHE A 214 -20.83 -1.98 9.03
N THR A 215 -19.67 -1.91 9.68
CA THR A 215 -19.35 -0.86 10.65
C THR A 215 -18.68 0.32 9.95
N GLU A 216 -18.92 1.55 10.41
CA GLU A 216 -18.30 2.75 9.84
C GLU A 216 -16.83 2.89 10.30
N SER A 217 -16.01 1.92 9.88
CA SER A 217 -14.60 1.80 10.22
C SER A 217 -13.84 1.16 9.05
N PRO A 218 -12.63 1.64 8.72
CA PRO A 218 -11.87 1.14 7.58
C PRO A 218 -11.35 -0.28 7.82
N LEU A 219 -11.12 -1.03 6.75
CA LEU A 219 -10.42 -2.31 6.81
C LEU A 219 -9.01 -2.14 7.42
N THR A 220 -8.67 -3.02 8.35
CA THR A 220 -7.30 -3.12 8.87
C THR A 220 -6.40 -3.77 7.83
N SER A 221 -5.09 -3.52 7.90
CA SER A 221 -4.12 -4.16 6.99
C SER A 221 -4.16 -5.69 7.07
N THR A 222 -4.38 -6.24 8.27
CA THR A 222 -4.57 -7.68 8.49
C THR A 222 -5.83 -8.19 7.79
N ALA A 223 -6.96 -7.49 7.96
CA ALA A 223 -8.20 -7.86 7.29
C ALA A 223 -8.05 -7.82 5.77
N LEU A 224 -7.47 -6.74 5.22
CA LEU A 224 -7.17 -6.63 3.79
C LEU A 224 -6.32 -7.82 3.31
N ASN A 225 -5.21 -8.13 4.01
CA ASN A 225 -4.33 -9.22 3.62
C ASN A 225 -5.04 -10.58 3.63
N ASN A 226 -5.85 -10.85 4.66
CA ASN A 226 -6.62 -12.09 4.76
C ASN A 226 -7.65 -12.20 3.64
N ARG A 227 -8.32 -11.11 3.28
CA ARG A 227 -9.29 -11.09 2.19
C ARG A 227 -8.64 -11.30 0.82
N LEU A 228 -7.54 -10.60 0.54
CA LEU A 228 -6.78 -10.82 -0.70
C LEU A 228 -6.30 -12.26 -0.80
N THR A 229 -5.72 -12.80 0.29
CA THR A 229 -5.25 -14.19 0.35
C THR A 229 -6.38 -15.18 0.11
N LEU A 230 -7.56 -14.97 0.71
CA LEU A 230 -8.72 -15.82 0.53
C LEU A 230 -9.12 -15.89 -0.95
N HIS A 231 -9.22 -14.74 -1.63
CA HIS A 231 -9.64 -14.71 -3.03
C HIS A 231 -8.58 -15.23 -3.99
N LEU A 232 -7.29 -14.94 -3.75
CA LEU A 232 -6.20 -15.52 -4.53
C LEU A 232 -6.16 -17.05 -4.39
N LYS A 233 -6.42 -17.59 -3.19
CA LYS A 233 -6.52 -19.05 -2.99
C LYS A 233 -7.73 -19.64 -3.71
N ALA A 234 -8.88 -18.98 -3.64
CA ALA A 234 -10.08 -19.41 -4.36
C ALA A 234 -9.90 -19.37 -5.89
N ALA A 235 -8.97 -18.56 -6.38
CA ALA A 235 -8.59 -18.44 -7.78
C ALA A 235 -7.44 -19.35 -8.22
N ASP A 236 -6.85 -20.12 -7.29
CA ASP A 236 -5.61 -20.88 -7.51
C ASP A 236 -4.42 -20.01 -7.98
N LEU A 237 -4.38 -18.75 -7.53
CA LEU A 237 -3.32 -17.77 -7.85
C LEU A 237 -2.36 -17.52 -6.68
N TYR A 238 -2.59 -18.14 -5.52
CA TYR A 238 -1.84 -17.80 -4.31
C TYR A 238 -0.50 -18.54 -4.19
N HIS A 239 0.58 -17.77 -4.30
CA HIS A 239 1.96 -18.22 -4.14
C HIS A 239 2.71 -17.48 -3.01
N GLY A 240 1.98 -16.70 -2.19
CA GLY A 240 2.54 -15.85 -1.13
C GLY A 240 2.49 -14.35 -1.45
N GLN A 241 1.65 -13.94 -2.40
CA GLN A 241 1.38 -12.54 -2.67
C GLN A 241 0.74 -11.86 -1.45
N THR A 242 0.95 -10.55 -1.35
CA THR A 242 0.41 -9.69 -0.30
C THR A 242 -0.17 -8.42 -0.95
N PRO A 243 -0.84 -7.54 -0.20
CA PRO A 243 -1.27 -6.24 -0.73
C PRO A 243 -0.13 -5.41 -1.33
N HIS A 244 1.11 -5.59 -0.85
CA HIS A 244 2.27 -4.93 -1.46
C HIS A 244 2.62 -5.52 -2.84
N GLY A 245 2.33 -6.81 -3.06
CA GLY A 245 2.48 -7.50 -4.34
C GLY A 245 1.60 -6.91 -5.45
N MET A 246 0.38 -6.46 -5.14
CA MET A 246 -0.51 -5.76 -6.08
C MET A 246 0.15 -4.47 -6.60
N ARG A 247 0.61 -3.61 -5.68
CA ARG A 247 1.31 -2.37 -6.04
C ARG A 247 2.54 -2.64 -6.89
N ARG A 248 3.36 -3.61 -6.48
CA ARG A 248 4.57 -3.98 -7.22
C ARG A 248 4.23 -4.47 -8.62
N GLY A 249 3.24 -5.35 -8.73
CA GLY A 249 2.75 -5.89 -10.00
C GLY A 249 2.30 -4.82 -10.97
N HIS A 250 1.53 -3.84 -10.49
CA HIS A 250 1.11 -2.73 -11.33
C HIS A 250 2.29 -1.87 -11.81
N ILE A 251 3.25 -1.57 -10.93
CA ILE A 251 4.46 -0.82 -11.32
C ILE A 251 5.25 -1.58 -12.40
N GLN A 252 5.39 -2.90 -12.26
CA GLN A 252 6.04 -3.74 -13.27
C GLN A 252 5.26 -3.71 -14.60
N HIS A 253 3.93 -3.79 -14.54
CA HIS A 253 3.08 -3.68 -15.73
C HIS A 253 3.25 -2.31 -16.42
N LEU A 254 3.20 -1.20 -15.68
CA LEU A 254 3.44 0.14 -16.24
C LEU A 254 4.83 0.27 -16.87
N HIS A 255 5.85 -0.33 -16.24
CA HIS A 255 7.21 -0.34 -16.78
C HIS A 255 7.29 -1.12 -18.09
N HIS A 256 6.67 -2.30 -18.16
CA HIS A 256 6.58 -3.10 -19.39
C HIS A 256 5.85 -2.37 -20.52
N GLN A 257 4.80 -1.59 -20.20
CA GLN A 257 4.04 -0.80 -21.16
C GLN A 257 4.70 0.55 -21.51
N GLN A 258 5.90 0.84 -20.98
CA GLN A 258 6.60 2.12 -21.17
C GLN A 258 5.82 3.36 -20.67
N TYR A 259 4.84 3.16 -19.79
CA TYR A 259 4.03 4.23 -19.19
C TYR A 259 4.44 4.57 -17.74
N MET A 260 5.53 3.98 -17.24
CA MET A 260 5.95 4.20 -15.85
C MET A 260 6.46 5.63 -15.62
N SER A 261 5.80 6.34 -14.72
CA SER A 261 6.28 7.58 -14.11
C SER A 261 6.30 7.45 -12.59
N LEU A 262 7.06 8.32 -11.90
CA LEU A 262 7.06 8.37 -10.43
C LEU A 262 5.66 8.65 -9.86
N ALA A 263 4.90 9.51 -10.55
CA ALA A 263 3.52 9.83 -10.20
C ALA A 263 2.61 8.59 -10.32
N ALA A 264 2.67 7.89 -11.46
CA ALA A 264 1.87 6.67 -11.68
C ALA A 264 2.24 5.53 -10.72
N ALA A 265 3.51 5.44 -10.33
CA ALA A 265 3.98 4.45 -9.36
C ALA A 265 3.67 4.84 -7.90
N SER A 266 3.20 6.07 -7.64
CA SER A 266 3.05 6.64 -6.29
C SER A 266 4.34 6.45 -5.44
N ILE A 267 5.51 6.72 -6.06
CA ILE A 267 6.85 6.56 -5.47
C ILE A 267 7.61 7.89 -5.57
N LYS A 268 8.32 8.27 -4.49
CA LYS A 268 9.06 9.54 -4.42
C LYS A 268 10.40 9.54 -5.16
N THR A 269 11.06 8.39 -5.31
CA THR A 269 12.44 8.32 -5.83
C THR A 269 12.56 7.29 -6.96
N LEU A 270 13.39 7.63 -7.96
CA LEU A 270 13.66 6.74 -9.11
C LEU A 270 14.31 5.41 -8.67
N SER A 271 15.17 5.43 -7.66
CA SER A 271 15.80 4.22 -7.14
C SER A 271 14.80 3.21 -6.57
N VAL A 272 13.79 3.69 -5.84
CA VAL A 272 12.72 2.84 -5.31
C VAL A 272 11.81 2.36 -6.43
N ALA A 273 11.50 3.21 -7.42
CA ALA A 273 10.71 2.82 -8.58
C ALA A 273 11.40 1.73 -9.41
N ALA A 274 12.71 1.87 -9.67
CA ALA A 274 13.51 0.88 -10.36
C ALA A 274 13.56 -0.47 -9.61
N MET A 275 13.68 -0.45 -8.28
CA MET A 275 13.62 -1.66 -7.46
C MET A 275 12.27 -2.39 -7.58
N HIS A 276 11.17 -1.63 -7.64
CA HIS A 276 9.84 -2.19 -7.85
C HIS A 276 9.62 -2.73 -9.26
N ALA A 277 10.17 -2.05 -10.27
CA ALA A 277 10.09 -2.43 -11.68
C ALA A 277 10.94 -3.67 -12.03
N ASP A 278 12.01 -3.97 -11.25
CA ASP A 278 12.82 -5.15 -11.47
C ASP A 278 11.99 -6.44 -11.27
N SER A 279 11.73 -7.12 -12.38
CA SER A 279 11.03 -8.40 -12.45
C SER A 279 11.82 -9.53 -11.80
N HIS A 280 13.14 -9.42 -11.69
CA HIS A 280 14.00 -10.49 -11.18
C HIS A 280 14.48 -10.27 -9.75
N SER A 281 14.20 -9.12 -9.13
CA SER A 281 14.69 -8.89 -7.75
C SER A 281 14.12 -9.90 -6.75
N HIS A 282 13.01 -10.57 -7.08
CA HIS A 282 12.49 -11.67 -6.27
C HIS A 282 13.15 -13.03 -6.48
N GLN A 283 13.86 -13.21 -7.60
CA GLN A 283 14.56 -14.45 -7.95
C GLN A 283 16.05 -14.40 -7.58
N ARG A 284 16.68 -13.22 -7.70
CA ARG A 284 18.14 -13.07 -7.50
C ARG A 284 18.61 -13.37 -6.07
N GLN A 285 17.75 -13.24 -5.06
CA GLN A 285 18.14 -13.47 -3.67
C GLN A 285 18.10 -14.94 -3.23
N GLY A 286 17.46 -15.84 -4.01
CA GLY A 286 17.48 -17.28 -3.76
C GLY A 286 18.74 -17.99 -4.27
N ARG A 287 19.61 -17.32 -5.03
CA ARG A 287 20.86 -17.89 -5.59
C ARG A 287 22.13 -17.49 -4.85
N LEU A 288 22.02 -16.67 -3.80
CA LEU A 288 23.16 -16.28 -2.94
C LEU A 288 23.21 -17.08 -1.63
N GLN A 289 22.48 -18.20 -1.56
CA GLN A 289 22.54 -19.19 -0.47
C GLN A 289 23.25 -20.45 -0.96
#